data_AF-A0A7S0CIY3-F1
#
_entry.id   AF-A0A7S0CIY3-F1
#
_cell.length_a   1.000
_cell.length_b   1.000
_cell.length_c   1.000
_cell.angle_alpha   90.00
_cell.angle_beta   90.00
_cell.angle_gamma   90.00
#
_symmetry.space_group_name_H-M   'P 1'
#
loop_
_entity.id
_entity.type
_entity.pdbx_description
1 polymer ?
#
loop_
_entity_poly.entity_id
_entity_poly.type
_entity_poly.pdbx_seq_one_letter_code
_entity_poly.pdbx_strand_id
1 'polypeptide(L)'
;RVNRKNIEDDLPRFDRTSTSKEVLQVYNTFDQLYKVIRFANTAFLAGDLCKANKVLIDALELFTHLNNTKAISIANNNLGGIMLTMYRTLQSTGKDYICDMSKQEIILKGKFYFDASIDLGEKAIARINDEEGWSTNYLLYMQQLSNRYFNRAMFLFAVRDDLSGDAISLGFTDLRTSQDMDIEVVDNGDQVGYKGDDDAYFNLILRRIRGLLILMKASLPDKWGIEDLLTNAVEIIINARRDSGESVLFVDVAMAGRMQQLDILLIEYFSSIKGDTREAARIGVRMLMEDDYVLPDAALKALEALKRYTEVSNVEKAEEGYNNNDTRRELESYITKLSQRGYHKFKESIMGDITLEKI
;
A
#
# COMPACT_ATOMS: atom_id res chain seq x y z
N ARG A 1 13.13 -5.23 -2.12
CA ARG A 1 14.50 -5.21 -1.52
C ARG A 1 15.03 -3.81 -1.16
N VAL A 2 14.55 -2.71 -1.74
CA VAL A 2 15.10 -1.33 -1.53
C VAL A 2 15.16 -0.82 -0.07
N ASN A 3 14.43 -1.45 0.85
CA ASN A 3 14.32 -1.03 2.26
C ASN A 3 14.79 -2.08 3.28
N ARG A 4 15.42 -3.18 2.86
CA ARG A 4 15.81 -4.27 3.78
C ARG A 4 17.34 -4.48 3.72
N LYS A 5 18.07 -3.95 4.72
CA LYS A 5 19.50 -4.13 5.08
C LYS A 5 20.49 -2.98 4.81
N ASN A 6 21.68 -3.15 5.41
CA ASN A 6 22.87 -2.29 5.29
C ASN A 6 23.24 -2.11 3.82
N ILE A 7 23.62 -0.88 3.45
CA ILE A 7 24.01 -0.44 2.10
C ILE A 7 25.05 -1.36 1.44
N GLU A 8 25.88 -2.03 2.25
CA GLU A 8 26.99 -2.86 1.80
C GLU A 8 26.59 -4.23 1.20
N ASP A 9 25.31 -4.61 1.32
CA ASP A 9 24.82 -5.94 0.89
C ASP A 9 23.92 -5.89 -0.36
N ASP A 10 23.52 -4.69 -0.81
CA ASP A 10 22.58 -4.53 -1.93
C ASP A 10 23.26 -4.43 -3.30
N LEU A 11 24.59 -4.28 -3.32
CA LEU A 11 25.38 -4.24 -4.54
C LEU A 11 26.60 -5.18 -4.42
N PRO A 12 27.01 -5.88 -5.49
CA PRO A 12 28.12 -6.84 -5.43
C PRO A 12 29.43 -6.16 -5.03
N ARG A 13 30.08 -6.64 -3.96
CA ARG A 13 31.35 -6.06 -3.47
C ARG A 13 32.46 -6.32 -4.48
N PHE A 14 32.86 -5.27 -5.21
CA PHE A 14 33.98 -5.33 -6.14
C PHE A 14 35.31 -5.19 -5.40
N ASP A 15 36.27 -6.04 -5.73
CA ASP A 15 37.65 -5.85 -5.31
C ASP A 15 38.22 -4.62 -6.02
N ARG A 16 38.49 -3.58 -5.22
CA ARG A 16 39.02 -2.29 -5.68
C ARG A 16 40.40 -2.39 -6.33
N THR A 17 41.10 -3.52 -6.16
CA THR A 17 42.44 -3.73 -6.72
C THR A 17 42.42 -4.35 -8.11
N SER A 18 41.32 -5.01 -8.50
CA SER A 18 41.19 -5.75 -9.77
C SER A 18 40.13 -5.18 -10.72
N THR A 19 39.34 -4.20 -10.29
CA THR A 19 38.27 -3.56 -11.10
C THR A 19 38.76 -2.29 -11.77
N SER A 20 38.40 -2.06 -13.04
CA SER A 20 38.78 -0.83 -13.75
C SER A 20 38.15 0.41 -13.10
N LYS A 21 38.83 1.57 -13.22
CA LYS A 21 38.38 2.82 -12.59
C LYS A 21 37.02 3.28 -13.14
N GLU A 22 36.77 3.01 -14.41
CA GLU A 22 35.53 3.34 -15.12
C GLU A 22 34.36 2.52 -14.59
N VAL A 23 34.54 1.21 -14.40
CA VAL A 23 33.52 0.32 -13.81
C VAL A 23 33.24 0.73 -12.36
N LEU A 24 34.28 1.10 -11.60
CA LEU A 24 34.13 1.59 -10.24
C LEU A 24 33.36 2.92 -10.18
N GLN A 25 33.58 3.84 -11.12
CA GLN A 25 32.83 5.10 -11.20
C GLN A 25 31.36 4.88 -11.53
N VAL A 26 31.05 4.02 -12.50
CA VAL A 26 29.67 3.64 -12.84
C VAL A 26 28.97 3.04 -11.62
N TYR A 27 29.65 2.13 -10.92
CA TYR A 27 29.10 1.49 -9.72
C TYR A 27 28.88 2.47 -8.58
N ASN A 28 29.83 3.35 -8.30
CA ASN A 28 29.67 4.41 -7.28
C ASN A 28 28.49 5.33 -7.62
N THR A 29 28.24 5.58 -8.91
CA THR A 29 27.07 6.34 -9.36
C THR A 29 25.79 5.58 -9.03
N PHE A 30 25.70 4.28 -9.36
CA PHE A 30 24.54 3.45 -8.99
C PHE A 30 24.30 3.36 -7.48
N ASP A 31 25.35 3.25 -6.67
CA ASP A 31 25.27 3.28 -5.20
C ASP A 31 24.71 4.61 -4.68
N GLN A 32 25.20 5.74 -5.22
CA GLN A 32 24.66 7.05 -4.88
C GLN A 32 23.19 7.18 -5.29
N LEU A 33 22.80 6.68 -6.47
CA LEU A 33 21.42 6.70 -6.93
C LEU A 33 20.48 5.89 -6.01
N TYR A 34 20.93 4.72 -5.55
CA TYR A 34 20.20 3.90 -4.60
C TYR A 34 20.02 4.61 -3.25
N LYS A 35 21.08 5.26 -2.75
CA LYS A 35 21.02 6.07 -1.52
C LYS A 35 20.04 7.22 -1.65
N VAL A 36 20.04 7.94 -2.78
CA VAL A 36 19.13 9.06 -3.02
C VAL A 36 17.66 8.61 -2.96
N ILE A 37 17.31 7.49 -3.59
CA ILE A 37 15.95 6.93 -3.52
C ILE A 37 15.60 6.53 -2.07
N ARG A 38 16.53 5.93 -1.33
CA ARG A 38 16.30 5.59 0.09
C ARG A 38 16.09 6.84 0.95
N PHE A 39 16.89 7.89 0.76
CA PHE A 39 16.73 9.16 1.48
C PHE A 39 15.37 9.80 1.20
N ALA A 40 14.92 9.77 -0.06
CA ALA A 40 13.58 10.25 -0.41
C ALA A 40 12.48 9.43 0.27
N ASN A 41 12.59 8.10 0.26
CA ASN A 41 11.64 7.21 0.95
C ASN A 41 11.64 7.43 2.46
N THR A 42 12.80 7.59 3.09
CA THR A 42 12.90 7.89 4.53
C THR A 42 12.25 9.23 4.87
N ALA A 43 12.51 10.28 4.07
CA ALA A 43 11.87 11.57 4.25
C ALA A 43 10.34 11.48 4.08
N PHE A 44 9.89 10.75 3.06
CA PHE A 44 8.47 10.53 2.80
C PHE A 44 7.77 9.79 3.96
N LEU A 45 8.38 8.70 4.46
CA LEU A 45 7.86 7.93 5.60
C LEU A 45 7.88 8.72 6.91
N ALA A 46 8.81 9.67 7.06
CA ALA A 46 8.84 10.60 8.19
C ALA A 46 7.82 11.75 8.06
N GLY A 47 7.06 11.83 6.96
CA GLY A 47 6.11 12.90 6.68
C GLY A 47 6.73 14.21 6.16
N ASP A 48 8.04 14.25 5.91
CA ASP A 48 8.73 15.41 5.33
C ASP A 48 8.60 15.39 3.80
N LEU A 49 7.40 15.74 3.33
CA LEU A 49 7.05 15.71 1.91
C LEU A 49 7.90 16.69 1.08
N CYS A 50 8.31 17.83 1.63
CA CYS A 50 9.10 18.83 0.92
C CYS A 50 10.51 18.32 0.65
N LYS A 51 11.14 17.70 1.65
CA LYS A 51 12.45 17.07 1.48
C LYS A 51 12.38 15.88 0.53
N ALA A 52 11.36 15.02 0.65
CA ALA A 52 11.17 13.90 -0.26
C ALA A 52 11.03 14.37 -1.71
N ASN A 53 10.21 15.40 -1.95
CA ASN A 53 10.01 15.99 -3.27
C ASN A 53 11.32 16.56 -3.84
N LYS A 54 12.04 17.37 -3.05
CA LYS A 54 13.30 17.97 -3.48
C LYS A 54 14.33 16.91 -3.88
N VAL A 55 14.55 15.92 -3.02
CA VAL A 55 15.52 14.83 -3.28
C VAL A 55 15.17 14.06 -4.56
N LEU A 56 13.88 13.83 -4.85
CA LEU A 56 13.48 13.13 -6.07
C LEU A 56 13.54 14.01 -7.32
N ILE A 57 13.36 15.33 -7.21
CA ILE A 57 13.60 16.25 -8.34
C ILE A 57 15.09 16.23 -8.70
N ASP A 58 15.97 16.35 -7.71
CA ASP A 58 17.42 16.28 -7.93
C ASP A 58 17.82 14.92 -8.55
N ALA A 59 17.20 13.83 -8.09
CA ALA A 59 17.39 12.50 -8.66
C ALA A 59 16.94 12.42 -10.13
N LEU A 60 15.76 12.97 -10.44
CA LEU A 60 15.20 12.99 -11.79
C LEU A 60 16.10 13.76 -12.77
N GLU A 61 16.64 14.90 -12.35
CA GLU A 61 17.58 15.69 -13.14
C GLU A 61 18.85 14.87 -13.45
N LEU A 62 19.43 14.23 -12.44
CA LEU A 62 20.59 13.36 -12.63
C LEU A 62 20.29 12.18 -13.56
N PHE A 63 19.16 11.49 -13.38
CA PHE A 63 18.77 10.38 -14.26
C PHE A 63 18.56 10.82 -15.71
N THR A 64 18.05 12.05 -15.89
CA THR A 64 17.87 12.66 -17.21
C THR A 64 19.22 12.93 -17.87
N HIS A 65 20.19 13.50 -17.13
CA HIS A 65 21.54 13.69 -17.65
C HIS A 65 22.27 12.40 -18.00
N LEU A 66 21.98 11.31 -17.27
CA LEU A 66 22.52 9.97 -17.56
C LEU A 66 21.75 9.22 -18.65
N ASN A 67 20.68 9.81 -19.20
CA ASN A 67 19.76 9.18 -20.15
C ASN A 67 19.24 7.80 -19.68
N ASN A 68 19.02 7.65 -18.37
CA ASN A 68 18.57 6.39 -17.78
C ASN A 68 17.04 6.34 -17.73
N THR A 69 16.41 5.97 -18.83
CA THR A 69 14.94 5.98 -19.00
C THR A 69 14.20 5.17 -17.93
N LYS A 70 14.75 4.05 -17.48
CA LYS A 70 14.18 3.25 -16.39
C LYS A 70 14.13 4.05 -15.09
N ALA A 71 15.25 4.67 -14.71
CA ALA A 71 15.34 5.44 -13.48
C ALA A 71 14.50 6.72 -13.54
N ILE A 72 14.46 7.39 -14.71
CA ILE A 72 13.56 8.52 -14.98
C ILE A 72 12.10 8.11 -14.75
N SER A 73 11.67 6.97 -15.31
CA SER A 73 10.30 6.47 -15.13
C SER A 73 9.98 6.19 -13.65
N ILE A 74 10.91 5.57 -12.91
CA ILE A 74 10.73 5.31 -11.46
C ILE A 74 10.62 6.62 -10.67
N ALA A 75 11.51 7.59 -10.92
CA ALA A 75 11.52 8.88 -10.25
C ALA A 75 10.21 9.64 -10.50
N ASN A 76 9.73 9.65 -11.75
CA ASN A 76 8.44 10.23 -12.12
C ASN A 76 7.27 9.54 -11.38
N ASN A 77 7.20 8.21 -11.33
CA ASN A 77 6.16 7.52 -10.55
C ASN A 77 6.15 7.94 -9.07
N ASN A 78 7.34 8.02 -8.46
CA ASN A 78 7.47 8.38 -7.06
C ASN A 78 7.10 9.85 -6.81
N LEU A 79 7.51 10.76 -7.69
CA LEU A 79 7.09 12.17 -7.64
C LEU A 79 5.57 12.31 -7.77
N GLY A 80 4.94 11.55 -8.68
CA GLY A 80 3.47 11.48 -8.78
C GLY A 80 2.82 11.02 -7.46
N GLY A 81 3.39 9.99 -6.82
CA GLY A 81 2.96 9.53 -5.49
C GLY A 81 3.11 10.61 -4.40
N ILE A 82 4.19 11.39 -4.43
CA ILE A 82 4.38 12.53 -3.53
C ILE A 82 3.32 13.61 -3.79
N MET A 83 3.02 13.93 -5.06
CA MET A 83 1.97 14.89 -5.40
C MET A 83 0.60 14.44 -4.87
N LEU A 84 0.28 13.14 -4.99
CA LEU A 84 -0.94 12.57 -4.40
C LEU A 84 -1.00 12.80 -2.88
N THR A 85 0.09 12.51 -2.17
CA THR A 85 0.15 12.70 -0.72
C THR A 85 0.05 14.18 -0.34
N MET A 86 0.77 15.06 -1.03
CA MET A 86 0.68 16.51 -0.82
C MET A 86 -0.74 17.03 -1.04
N TYR A 87 -1.41 16.60 -2.10
CA TYR A 87 -2.80 16.96 -2.38
C TYR A 87 -3.73 16.53 -1.24
N ARG A 88 -3.62 15.28 -0.77
CA ARG A 88 -4.42 14.77 0.37
C ARG A 88 -4.13 15.54 1.65
N THR A 89 -2.88 15.93 1.89
CA THR A 89 -2.50 16.76 3.05
C THR A 89 -3.11 18.16 2.97
N LEU A 90 -3.16 18.80 1.80
CA LEU A 90 -3.86 20.08 1.65
C LEU A 90 -5.36 19.93 1.95
N GLN A 91 -5.99 18.89 1.41
CA GLN A 91 -7.41 18.59 1.67
C GLN A 91 -7.71 18.38 3.16
N SER A 92 -6.88 17.61 3.86
CA SER A 92 -7.12 17.32 5.28
C SER A 92 -6.79 18.49 6.22
N THR A 93 -5.84 19.34 5.85
CA THR A 93 -5.40 20.46 6.70
C THR A 93 -6.08 21.78 6.36
N GLY A 94 -6.77 21.87 5.21
CA GLY A 94 -7.37 23.11 4.71
C GLY A 94 -6.36 24.19 4.34
N LYS A 95 -5.09 23.84 4.13
CA LYS A 95 -4.04 24.77 3.71
C LYS A 95 -4.11 25.02 2.21
N ASP A 96 -3.69 26.22 1.79
CA ASP A 96 -3.63 26.60 0.37
C ASP A 96 -2.36 26.12 -0.35
N TYR A 97 -1.27 25.94 0.40
CA TYR A 97 0.06 25.62 -0.13
C TYR A 97 0.80 24.57 0.69
N ILE A 98 1.63 23.77 0.02
CA ILE A 98 2.61 22.87 0.64
C ILE A 98 3.87 22.84 -0.22
N CYS A 99 5.04 23.01 0.40
CA CYS A 99 6.34 23.08 -0.29
C CYS A 99 6.35 24.12 -1.42
N ASP A 100 5.81 25.31 -1.13
CA ASP A 100 5.67 26.42 -2.07
C ASP A 100 4.85 26.10 -3.35
N MET A 101 4.03 25.05 -3.31
CA MET A 101 3.13 24.67 -4.40
C MET A 101 1.68 24.81 -3.96
N SER A 102 0.90 25.46 -4.79
CA SER A 102 -0.56 25.51 -4.68
C SER A 102 -1.19 24.16 -5.02
N LYS A 103 -2.44 23.99 -4.62
CA LYS A 103 -3.27 22.83 -4.99
C LYS A 103 -3.27 22.55 -6.51
N GLN A 104 -3.43 23.59 -7.34
CA GLN A 104 -3.47 23.44 -8.79
C GLN A 104 -2.13 22.98 -9.37
N GLU A 105 -1.01 23.51 -8.86
CA GLU A 105 0.33 23.11 -9.30
C GLU A 105 0.62 21.65 -8.96
N ILE A 106 0.19 21.18 -7.78
CA ILE A 106 0.31 19.78 -7.37
C ILE A 106 -0.48 18.86 -8.31
N ILE A 107 -1.70 19.26 -8.68
CA ILE A 107 -2.53 18.49 -9.63
C ILE A 107 -1.83 18.38 -10.99
N LEU A 108 -1.37 19.52 -11.54
CA LEU A 108 -0.72 19.56 -12.86
C LEU A 108 0.58 18.76 -12.87
N LYS A 109 1.43 18.91 -11.85
CA LYS A 109 2.68 18.16 -11.72
C LYS A 109 2.42 16.67 -11.51
N GLY A 110 1.47 16.31 -10.66
CA GLY A 110 1.13 14.90 -10.41
C GLY A 110 0.69 14.18 -11.68
N LYS A 111 -0.18 14.81 -12.48
CA LYS A 111 -0.58 14.31 -13.79
C LYS A 111 0.63 14.15 -14.72
N PHE A 112 1.44 15.20 -14.85
CA PHE A 112 2.64 15.18 -15.71
C PHE A 112 3.58 14.03 -15.34
N TYR A 113 3.88 13.86 -14.06
CA TYR A 113 4.79 12.81 -13.60
C TYR A 113 4.24 11.40 -13.85
N PHE A 114 2.95 11.16 -13.60
CA PHE A 114 2.37 9.85 -13.92
C PHE A 114 2.34 9.57 -15.41
N ASP A 115 1.97 10.55 -16.23
CA ASP A 115 1.94 10.40 -17.69
C ASP A 115 3.34 10.10 -18.24
N ALA A 116 4.36 10.84 -17.82
CA ALA A 116 5.74 10.61 -18.22
C ALA A 116 6.26 9.23 -17.77
N SER A 117 5.89 8.81 -16.56
CA SER A 117 6.26 7.49 -16.03
C SER A 117 5.69 6.34 -16.86
N ILE A 118 4.40 6.45 -17.25
CA ILE A 118 3.68 5.45 -18.03
C ILE A 118 4.20 5.40 -19.47
N ASP A 119 4.34 6.55 -20.14
CA ASP A 119 4.87 6.62 -21.51
C ASP A 119 6.26 5.95 -21.63
N LEU A 120 7.15 6.23 -20.69
CA LEU A 120 8.45 5.56 -20.64
C LEU A 120 8.35 4.06 -20.35
N GLY A 121 7.38 3.66 -19.53
CA GLY A 121 7.13 2.26 -19.20
C GLY A 121 6.57 1.46 -20.38
N GLU A 122 5.60 2.01 -21.11
CA GLU A 122 5.03 1.43 -22.33
C GLU A 122 6.11 1.24 -23.40
N LYS A 123 6.93 2.28 -23.65
CA LYS A 123 8.06 2.20 -24.59
C LYS A 123 9.09 1.14 -24.18
N ALA A 124 9.35 1.00 -22.87
CA ALA A 124 10.27 -0.01 -22.37
C ALA A 124 9.73 -1.43 -22.58
N ILE A 125 8.43 -1.66 -22.32
CA ILE A 125 7.79 -2.96 -22.53
C ILE A 125 7.77 -3.33 -24.00
N ALA A 126 7.41 -2.39 -24.89
CA ALA A 126 7.42 -2.63 -26.34
C ALA A 126 8.79 -3.10 -26.82
N ARG A 127 9.86 -2.39 -26.40
CA ARG A 127 11.23 -2.79 -26.73
C ARG A 127 11.61 -4.16 -26.16
N ILE A 128 11.30 -4.43 -24.89
CA ILE A 128 11.62 -5.73 -24.27
C ILE A 128 10.87 -6.87 -24.96
N ASN A 129 9.62 -6.65 -25.36
CA ASN A 129 8.87 -7.65 -26.13
C ASN A 129 9.52 -7.93 -27.48
N ASP A 130 9.98 -6.90 -28.18
CA ASP A 130 10.66 -7.05 -29.47
C ASP A 130 12.02 -7.77 -29.34
N GLU A 131 12.73 -7.55 -28.22
CA GLU A 131 14.08 -8.10 -27.97
C GLU A 131 14.06 -9.51 -27.35
N GLU A 132 13.19 -9.74 -26.37
CA GLU A 132 13.18 -10.93 -25.51
C GLU A 132 11.87 -11.73 -25.59
N GLY A 133 10.79 -11.15 -26.13
CA GLY A 133 9.45 -11.72 -26.09
C GLY A 133 8.94 -11.94 -24.67
N TRP A 134 8.20 -13.03 -24.47
CA TRP A 134 7.73 -13.46 -23.15
C TRP A 134 8.89 -13.96 -22.30
N SER A 135 9.48 -13.05 -21.52
CA SER A 135 10.59 -13.32 -20.61
C SER A 135 10.28 -12.92 -19.17
N THR A 136 11.08 -13.40 -18.22
CA THR A 136 11.01 -12.94 -16.82
C THR A 136 11.18 -11.42 -16.72
N ASN A 137 12.05 -10.81 -17.53
CA ASN A 137 12.23 -9.36 -17.53
C ASN A 137 10.97 -8.65 -18.04
N TYR A 138 10.36 -9.19 -19.11
CA TYR A 138 9.10 -8.66 -19.65
C TYR A 138 8.01 -8.63 -18.56
N LEU A 139 7.78 -9.75 -17.88
CA LEU A 139 6.78 -9.82 -16.79
C LEU A 139 7.12 -8.89 -15.62
N LEU A 140 8.39 -8.77 -15.24
CA LEU A 140 8.81 -7.84 -14.19
C LEU A 140 8.51 -6.37 -14.57
N TYR A 141 8.75 -5.98 -15.82
CA TYR A 141 8.44 -4.64 -16.31
C TYR A 141 6.94 -4.40 -16.45
N MET A 142 6.18 -5.41 -16.89
CA MET A 142 4.72 -5.39 -16.92
C MET A 142 4.14 -5.15 -15.53
N GLN A 143 4.61 -5.88 -14.52
CA GLN A 143 4.20 -5.65 -13.14
C GLN A 143 4.51 -4.22 -12.65
N GLN A 144 5.65 -3.65 -13.06
CA GLN A 144 6.00 -2.27 -12.76
C GLN A 144 5.10 -1.27 -13.48
N LEU A 145 4.74 -1.52 -14.74
CA LEU A 145 3.83 -0.67 -15.49
C LEU A 145 2.41 -0.72 -14.93
N SER A 146 1.91 -1.91 -14.58
CA SER A 146 0.65 -2.08 -13.84
C SER A 146 0.61 -1.19 -12.60
N ASN A 147 1.68 -1.19 -11.79
CA ASN A 147 1.78 -0.32 -10.62
C ASN A 147 1.67 1.18 -10.94
N ARG A 148 2.20 1.62 -12.09
CA ARG A 148 2.12 3.02 -12.51
C ARG A 148 0.68 3.40 -12.88
N TYR A 149 0.00 2.57 -13.66
CA TYR A 149 -1.42 2.78 -13.97
C TYR A 149 -2.27 2.81 -12.71
N PHE A 150 -2.08 1.86 -11.79
CA PHE A 150 -2.78 1.86 -10.52
C PHE A 150 -2.56 3.16 -9.74
N ASN A 151 -1.31 3.60 -9.62
CA ASN A 151 -1.00 4.83 -8.90
C ASN A 151 -1.61 6.07 -9.58
N ARG A 152 -1.58 6.14 -10.92
CA ARG A 152 -2.23 7.22 -11.67
C ARG A 152 -3.74 7.20 -11.47
N ALA A 153 -4.38 6.04 -11.50
CA ALA A 153 -5.81 5.90 -11.21
C ALA A 153 -6.15 6.44 -9.82
N MET A 154 -5.41 6.02 -8.79
CA MET A 154 -5.60 6.51 -7.41
C MET A 154 -5.45 8.03 -7.32
N PHE A 155 -4.53 8.61 -8.09
CA PHE A 155 -4.35 10.05 -8.17
C PHE A 155 -5.53 10.74 -8.87
N LEU A 156 -5.93 10.26 -10.05
CA LEU A 156 -7.03 10.82 -10.83
C LEU A 156 -8.34 10.81 -10.03
N PHE A 157 -8.64 9.73 -9.32
CA PHE A 157 -9.82 9.67 -8.44
C PHE A 157 -9.72 10.60 -7.25
N ALA A 158 -8.53 10.83 -6.69
CA ALA A 158 -8.36 11.74 -5.58
C ALA A 158 -8.58 13.20 -6.00
N VAL A 159 -8.13 13.59 -7.20
CA VAL A 159 -8.21 14.97 -7.70
C VAL A 159 -9.43 15.24 -8.59
N ARG A 160 -10.34 14.26 -8.74
CA ARG A 160 -11.45 14.29 -9.71
C ARG A 160 -12.36 15.51 -9.60
N ASP A 161 -12.54 16.04 -8.39
CA ASP A 161 -13.43 17.17 -8.14
C ASP A 161 -12.75 18.52 -8.49
N ASP A 162 -11.41 18.51 -8.65
CA ASP A 162 -10.59 19.68 -8.97
C ASP A 162 -9.97 19.63 -10.37
N LEU A 163 -10.07 18.49 -11.07
CA LEU A 163 -9.52 18.32 -12.41
C LEU A 163 -10.64 18.44 -13.44
N SER A 164 -10.53 19.42 -14.34
CA SER A 164 -11.43 19.55 -15.48
C SER A 164 -11.25 18.38 -16.46
N GLY A 165 -12.35 17.77 -16.92
CA GLY A 165 -12.34 16.75 -17.96
C GLY A 165 -12.67 15.34 -17.45
N ASP A 166 -12.31 14.33 -18.23
CA ASP A 166 -12.74 12.94 -18.00
C ASP A 166 -11.77 12.14 -17.10
N ALA A 167 -11.38 12.74 -15.98
CA ALA A 167 -10.45 12.16 -15.00
C ALA A 167 -10.94 10.80 -14.48
N ILE A 168 -12.26 10.69 -14.28
CA ILE A 168 -12.91 9.49 -13.74
C ILE A 168 -12.85 8.33 -14.75
N SER A 169 -13.18 8.57 -16.02
CA SER A 169 -13.12 7.52 -17.05
C SER A 169 -11.68 7.07 -17.30
N LEU A 170 -10.73 8.01 -17.36
CA LEU A 170 -9.31 7.65 -17.47
C LEU A 170 -8.86 6.85 -16.24
N GLY A 171 -9.26 7.24 -15.02
CA GLY A 171 -8.96 6.48 -13.80
C GLY A 171 -9.52 5.06 -13.83
N PHE A 172 -10.73 4.85 -14.35
CA PHE A 172 -11.27 3.50 -14.53
C PHE A 172 -10.54 2.70 -15.61
N THR A 173 -10.13 3.35 -16.68
CA THR A 173 -9.33 2.72 -17.74
C THR A 173 -7.99 2.24 -17.17
N ASP A 174 -7.31 3.11 -16.42
CA ASP A 174 -6.04 2.78 -15.76
C ASP A 174 -6.18 1.65 -14.75
N LEU A 175 -7.26 1.62 -13.95
CA LEU A 175 -7.53 0.46 -13.10
C LEU A 175 -7.69 -0.80 -13.94
N ARG A 176 -8.54 -0.80 -14.97
CA ARG A 176 -8.71 -2.01 -15.80
C ARG A 176 -7.38 -2.48 -16.38
N THR A 177 -6.60 -1.58 -16.98
CA THR A 177 -5.28 -1.90 -17.54
C THR A 177 -4.33 -2.47 -16.49
N SER A 178 -4.31 -1.92 -15.27
CA SER A 178 -3.48 -2.48 -14.19
C SER A 178 -3.91 -3.89 -13.79
N GLN A 179 -5.21 -4.20 -13.75
CA GLN A 179 -5.69 -5.53 -13.42
C GLN A 179 -5.41 -6.53 -14.52
N ASP A 180 -5.65 -6.15 -15.78
CA ASP A 180 -5.36 -7.01 -16.93
C ASP A 180 -3.87 -7.40 -16.94
N MET A 181 -2.98 -6.44 -16.68
CA MET A 181 -1.54 -6.70 -16.53
C MET A 181 -1.19 -7.55 -15.31
N ASP A 182 -1.86 -7.35 -14.16
CA ASP A 182 -1.64 -8.18 -12.96
C ASP A 182 -2.03 -9.65 -13.23
N ILE A 183 -3.14 -9.88 -13.93
CA ILE A 183 -3.60 -11.22 -14.36
C ILE A 183 -2.60 -11.82 -15.36
N GLU A 184 -2.19 -11.06 -16.36
CA GLU A 184 -1.24 -11.52 -17.40
C GLU A 184 0.11 -11.94 -16.80
N VAL A 185 0.60 -11.23 -15.77
CA VAL A 185 1.83 -11.59 -15.05
C VAL A 185 1.68 -12.91 -14.30
N VAL A 186 0.52 -13.14 -13.68
CA VAL A 186 0.26 -14.39 -12.94
C VAL A 186 0.09 -15.57 -13.89
N ASP A 187 -0.76 -15.43 -14.91
CA ASP A 187 -1.11 -16.51 -15.85
C ASP A 187 0.09 -16.99 -16.68
N ASN A 188 1.02 -16.08 -17.01
CA ASN A 188 2.20 -16.40 -17.82
C ASN A 188 3.46 -16.62 -16.98
N GLY A 189 3.41 -16.36 -15.66
CA GLY A 189 4.57 -16.49 -14.76
C GLY A 189 5.17 -17.89 -14.80
N ASP A 190 4.33 -18.91 -14.63
CA ASP A 190 4.75 -20.31 -14.62
C ASP A 190 5.39 -20.75 -15.94
N GLN A 191 4.88 -20.27 -17.07
CA GLN A 191 5.33 -20.65 -18.41
C GLN A 191 6.77 -20.22 -18.69
N VAL A 192 7.18 -19.07 -18.15
CA VAL A 192 8.54 -18.52 -18.31
C VAL A 192 9.45 -18.82 -17.12
N GLY A 193 9.03 -19.72 -16.22
CA GLY A 193 9.76 -20.04 -14.99
C GLY A 193 9.85 -18.89 -13.99
N TYR A 194 9.01 -17.87 -14.15
CA TYR A 194 8.87 -16.78 -13.19
C TYR A 194 7.99 -17.25 -12.03
N LYS A 195 8.63 -17.91 -11.08
CA LYS A 195 8.06 -18.07 -9.74
C LYS A 195 8.18 -16.72 -9.05
N GLY A 196 7.10 -15.94 -9.07
CA GLY A 196 7.05 -14.65 -8.40
C GLY A 196 7.54 -14.75 -6.95
N ASP A 197 8.10 -13.67 -6.43
CA ASP A 197 8.40 -13.57 -5.00
C ASP A 197 7.05 -13.45 -4.26
N ASP A 198 6.63 -14.52 -3.57
CA ASP A 198 5.38 -14.57 -2.80
C ASP A 198 5.22 -13.36 -1.86
N ASP A 199 6.32 -12.87 -1.27
CA ASP A 199 6.28 -11.65 -0.46
C ASP A 199 5.96 -10.42 -1.33
N ALA A 200 6.61 -10.28 -2.48
CA ALA A 200 6.37 -9.17 -3.39
C ALA A 200 4.92 -9.18 -3.92
N TYR A 201 4.40 -10.35 -4.28
CA TYR A 201 3.04 -10.53 -4.77
C TYR A 201 1.99 -10.31 -3.67
N PHE A 202 2.20 -10.85 -2.47
CA PHE A 202 1.33 -10.57 -1.33
C PHE A 202 1.27 -9.06 -1.02
N ASN A 203 2.43 -8.37 -0.99
CA ASN A 203 2.46 -6.92 -0.78
C ASN A 203 1.83 -6.14 -1.94
N LEU A 204 1.84 -6.66 -3.17
CA LEU A 204 1.09 -6.10 -4.29
C LEU A 204 -0.41 -6.16 -4.01
N ILE A 205 -0.94 -7.34 -3.71
CA ILE A 205 -2.37 -7.53 -3.41
C ILE A 205 -2.81 -6.63 -2.25
N LEU A 206 -2.06 -6.56 -1.15
CA LEU A 206 -2.39 -5.66 -0.04
C LEU A 206 -2.46 -4.19 -0.46
N ARG A 207 -1.57 -3.74 -1.36
CA ARG A 207 -1.62 -2.36 -1.89
C ARG A 207 -2.84 -2.13 -2.77
N ARG A 208 -3.21 -3.12 -3.59
CA ARG A 208 -4.41 -3.08 -4.45
C ARG A 208 -5.68 -2.97 -3.59
N ILE A 209 -5.83 -3.86 -2.60
CA ILE A 209 -6.94 -3.84 -1.64
C ILE A 209 -7.03 -2.48 -0.93
N ARG A 210 -5.91 -1.96 -0.39
CA ARG A 210 -5.89 -0.64 0.27
C ARG A 210 -6.38 0.48 -0.64
N GLY A 211 -5.90 0.52 -1.89
CA GLY A 211 -6.35 1.55 -2.82
C GLY A 211 -7.84 1.41 -3.14
N LEU A 212 -8.33 0.20 -3.40
CA LEU A 212 -9.75 -0.05 -3.63
C LEU A 212 -10.62 0.37 -2.45
N LEU A 213 -10.24 0.04 -1.21
CA LEU A 213 -10.97 0.48 -0.02
C LEU A 213 -11.10 2.01 0.04
N ILE A 214 -10.05 2.74 -0.30
CA ILE A 214 -10.09 4.21 -0.38
C ILE A 214 -11.09 4.68 -1.45
N LEU A 215 -11.09 4.05 -2.64
CA LEU A 215 -12.02 4.39 -3.71
C LEU A 215 -13.47 4.11 -3.32
N MET A 216 -13.73 2.95 -2.73
CA MET A 216 -15.07 2.53 -2.30
C MET A 216 -15.61 3.43 -1.19
N LYS A 217 -14.76 3.86 -0.25
CA LYS A 217 -15.12 4.88 0.76
C LYS A 217 -15.48 6.23 0.14
N ALA A 218 -14.95 6.53 -1.04
CA ALA A 218 -15.31 7.70 -1.84
C ALA A 218 -16.52 7.44 -2.75
N SER A 219 -17.30 6.39 -2.47
CA SER A 219 -18.50 5.97 -3.21
C SER A 219 -18.25 5.58 -4.68
N LEU A 220 -17.02 5.16 -5.01
CA LEU A 220 -16.74 4.59 -6.33
C LEU A 220 -17.08 3.09 -6.35
N PRO A 221 -17.63 2.59 -7.47
CA PRO A 221 -17.98 1.17 -7.61
C PRO A 221 -16.74 0.28 -7.56
N ASP A 222 -16.89 -0.89 -6.93
CA ASP A 222 -15.90 -1.96 -6.97
C ASP A 222 -15.96 -2.70 -8.31
N LYS A 223 -15.19 -2.19 -9.27
CA LYS A 223 -15.03 -2.84 -10.59
C LYS A 223 -13.94 -3.90 -10.62
N TRP A 224 -13.17 -4.05 -9.55
CA TRP A 224 -12.00 -4.94 -9.50
C TRP A 224 -12.23 -6.20 -8.69
N GLY A 225 -13.32 -6.28 -7.92
CA GLY A 225 -13.63 -7.46 -7.11
C GLY A 225 -12.71 -7.52 -5.88
N ILE A 226 -12.95 -6.63 -4.91
CA ILE A 226 -12.13 -6.61 -3.68
C ILE A 226 -12.25 -7.92 -2.89
N GLU A 227 -13.39 -8.61 -2.97
CA GLU A 227 -13.62 -9.91 -2.34
C GLU A 227 -12.67 -10.99 -2.90
N ASP A 228 -12.43 -10.99 -4.20
CA ASP A 228 -11.50 -11.92 -4.86
C ASP A 228 -10.06 -11.65 -4.42
N LEU A 229 -9.67 -10.38 -4.35
CA LEU A 229 -8.34 -10.00 -3.85
C LEU A 229 -8.14 -10.36 -2.37
N LEU A 230 -9.14 -10.15 -1.53
CA LEU A 230 -9.11 -10.52 -0.11
C LEU A 230 -8.98 -12.04 0.04
N THR A 231 -9.76 -12.80 -0.73
CA THR A 231 -9.72 -14.28 -0.74
C THR A 231 -8.34 -14.77 -1.18
N ASN A 232 -7.81 -14.21 -2.27
CA ASN A 232 -6.48 -14.55 -2.78
C ASN A 232 -5.38 -14.26 -1.72
N ALA A 233 -5.45 -13.12 -1.03
CA ALA A 233 -4.51 -12.79 0.05
C ALA A 233 -4.54 -13.82 1.19
N VAL A 234 -5.73 -14.31 1.58
CA VAL A 234 -5.87 -15.39 2.58
C VAL A 234 -5.24 -16.69 2.06
N GLU A 235 -5.55 -17.06 0.82
CA GLU A 235 -5.05 -18.30 0.21
C GLU A 235 -3.52 -18.33 0.11
N ILE A 236 -2.88 -17.20 -0.23
CA ILE A 236 -1.42 -17.08 -0.23
C ILE A 236 -0.83 -17.41 1.14
N ILE A 237 -1.38 -16.86 2.22
CA ILE A 237 -0.90 -17.14 3.59
C ILE A 237 -1.11 -18.62 3.95
N ILE A 238 -2.26 -19.19 3.60
CA ILE A 238 -2.59 -20.60 3.89
C ILE A 238 -1.66 -21.55 3.13
N ASN A 239 -1.42 -21.29 1.85
CA ASN A 239 -0.56 -22.12 1.00
C ASN A 239 0.89 -22.02 1.45
N ALA A 240 1.40 -20.82 1.71
CA ALA A 240 2.74 -20.60 2.25
C ALA A 240 2.97 -21.32 3.59
N ARG A 241 1.93 -21.46 4.43
CA ARG A 241 2.01 -22.22 5.69
C ARG A 241 2.13 -23.73 5.45
N ARG A 242 1.45 -24.26 4.43
CA ARG A 242 1.47 -25.70 4.12
C ARG A 242 2.85 -26.17 3.62
N ASP A 243 3.59 -25.28 2.98
CA ASP A 243 4.92 -25.54 2.41
C ASP A 243 6.05 -25.51 3.46
N SER A 244 5.85 -26.17 4.61
CA SER A 244 6.82 -26.39 5.70
C SER A 244 7.28 -25.16 6.52
N GLY A 245 6.73 -23.97 6.28
CA GLY A 245 7.06 -22.77 7.06
C GLY A 245 8.36 -22.06 6.65
N GLU A 246 9.07 -22.58 5.64
CA GLU A 246 10.26 -21.94 5.03
C GLU A 246 9.91 -20.93 3.94
N SER A 247 8.62 -20.57 3.77
CA SER A 247 8.19 -19.60 2.75
C SER A 247 8.87 -18.24 2.94
N VAL A 248 9.34 -17.68 1.82
CA VAL A 248 9.93 -16.34 1.74
C VAL A 248 8.98 -15.27 2.29
N LEU A 249 7.66 -15.52 2.24
CA LEU A 249 6.63 -14.67 2.80
C LEU A 249 6.83 -14.37 4.30
N PHE A 250 7.40 -15.33 5.03
CA PHE A 250 7.55 -15.30 6.48
C PHE A 250 8.95 -14.98 6.98
N VAL A 251 9.92 -14.76 6.09
CA VAL A 251 11.33 -14.50 6.46
C VAL A 251 11.48 -13.19 7.24
N ASP A 252 10.88 -12.11 6.74
CA ASP A 252 11.01 -10.78 7.34
C ASP A 252 9.84 -10.41 8.26
N VAL A 253 8.69 -11.07 8.10
CA VAL A 253 7.47 -10.81 8.87
C VAL A 253 6.82 -12.15 9.15
N ALA A 254 6.73 -12.55 10.41
CA ALA A 254 6.11 -13.81 10.80
C ALA A 254 4.66 -13.92 10.30
N MET A 255 4.16 -15.16 10.20
CA MET A 255 2.79 -15.44 9.74
C MET A 255 1.74 -14.61 10.48
N ALA A 256 1.83 -14.48 11.81
CA ALA A 256 0.93 -13.65 12.60
C ALA A 256 0.95 -12.18 12.14
N GLY A 257 2.13 -11.61 11.88
CA GLY A 257 2.26 -10.26 11.35
C GLY A 257 1.67 -10.10 9.94
N ARG A 258 1.78 -11.11 9.07
CA ARG A 258 1.13 -11.13 7.75
C ARG A 258 -0.38 -11.18 7.85
N MET A 259 -0.88 -12.00 8.77
CA MET A 259 -2.32 -12.08 9.04
C MET A 259 -2.84 -10.74 9.57
N GLN A 260 -2.17 -10.12 10.54
CA GLN A 260 -2.54 -8.80 11.06
C GLN A 260 -2.58 -7.71 9.96
N GLN A 261 -1.65 -7.75 8.99
CA GLN A 261 -1.68 -6.82 7.85
C GLN A 261 -2.93 -6.99 6.99
N LEU A 262 -3.41 -8.23 6.81
CA LEU A 262 -4.64 -8.54 6.08
C LEU A 262 -5.88 -8.21 6.92
N ASP A 263 -5.84 -8.47 8.22
CA ASP A 263 -6.94 -8.23 9.15
C ASP A 263 -7.30 -6.77 9.25
N ILE A 264 -6.31 -5.87 9.24
CA ILE A 264 -6.55 -4.44 9.18
C ILE A 264 -7.44 -4.10 7.97
N LEU A 265 -7.19 -4.73 6.81
CA LEU A 265 -7.95 -4.50 5.59
C LEU A 265 -9.33 -5.14 5.66
N LEU A 266 -9.45 -6.34 6.24
CA LEU A 266 -10.74 -7.00 6.46
C LEU A 266 -11.62 -6.20 7.43
N ILE A 267 -11.06 -5.70 8.53
CA ILE A 267 -11.76 -4.80 9.46
C ILE A 267 -12.28 -3.57 8.72
N GLU A 268 -11.43 -2.93 7.91
CA GLU A 268 -11.82 -1.74 7.16
C GLU A 268 -12.92 -2.04 6.13
N TYR A 269 -12.80 -3.17 5.44
CA TYR A 269 -13.79 -3.68 4.51
C TYR A 269 -15.15 -3.93 5.18
N PHE A 270 -15.20 -4.79 6.21
CA PHE A 270 -16.45 -5.11 6.88
C PHE A 270 -17.08 -3.89 7.54
N SER A 271 -16.29 -3.08 8.26
CA SER A 271 -16.81 -1.93 9.00
C SER A 271 -17.26 -0.75 8.11
N SER A 272 -16.51 -0.44 7.06
CA SER A 272 -16.71 0.79 6.28
C SER A 272 -17.43 0.55 4.96
N ILE A 273 -17.30 -0.65 4.39
CA ILE A 273 -17.88 -0.97 3.09
C ILE A 273 -19.15 -1.80 3.24
N LYS A 274 -19.09 -2.92 3.98
CA LYS A 274 -20.27 -3.78 4.19
C LYS A 274 -21.20 -3.28 5.29
N GLY A 275 -20.71 -2.42 6.17
CA GLY A 275 -21.45 -2.01 7.38
C GLY A 275 -21.59 -3.13 8.41
N ASP A 276 -20.88 -4.24 8.23
CA ASP A 276 -20.88 -5.38 9.14
C ASP A 276 -19.90 -5.11 10.30
N THR A 277 -20.38 -4.33 11.26
CA THR A 277 -19.60 -3.98 12.47
C THR A 277 -19.31 -5.21 13.34
N ARG A 278 -20.15 -6.25 13.26
CA ARG A 278 -19.99 -7.49 14.03
C ARG A 278 -18.79 -8.28 13.53
N GLU A 279 -18.69 -8.48 12.22
CA GLU A 279 -17.57 -9.22 11.64
C GLU A 279 -16.25 -8.47 11.81
N ALA A 280 -16.26 -7.14 11.65
CA ALA A 280 -15.09 -6.32 11.95
C ALA A 280 -14.64 -6.46 13.43
N ALA A 281 -15.57 -6.44 14.39
CA ALA A 281 -15.26 -6.63 15.79
C ALA A 281 -14.76 -8.05 16.11
N ARG A 282 -15.32 -9.08 15.47
CA ARG A 282 -14.86 -10.48 15.61
C ARG A 282 -13.39 -10.62 15.19
N ILE A 283 -13.02 -10.02 14.06
CA ILE A 283 -11.63 -10.00 13.59
C ILE A 283 -10.73 -9.26 14.60
N GLY A 284 -11.17 -8.09 15.08
CA GLY A 284 -10.43 -7.32 16.09
C GLY A 284 -10.19 -8.09 17.39
N VAL A 285 -11.19 -8.83 17.89
CA VAL A 285 -11.03 -9.69 19.08
C VAL A 285 -10.00 -10.78 18.83
N ARG A 286 -10.09 -11.48 17.70
CA ARG A 286 -9.14 -12.55 17.37
C ARG A 286 -7.71 -12.02 17.37
N MET A 287 -7.45 -10.88 16.73
CA MET A 287 -6.14 -10.23 16.75
C MET A 287 -5.66 -9.94 18.18
N LEU A 288 -6.51 -9.37 19.04
CA LEU A 288 -6.11 -8.96 20.40
C LEU A 288 -5.99 -10.12 21.40
N MET A 289 -6.66 -11.25 21.15
CA MET A 289 -6.75 -12.37 22.09
C MET A 289 -5.89 -13.57 21.70
N GLU A 290 -5.77 -13.86 20.41
CA GLU A 290 -5.10 -15.05 19.88
C GLU A 290 -3.65 -14.78 19.48
N ASP A 291 -3.29 -13.55 19.09
CA ASP A 291 -1.91 -13.23 18.74
C ASP A 291 -1.07 -12.91 19.99
N ASP A 292 0.09 -13.55 20.11
CA ASP A 292 1.03 -13.30 21.21
C ASP A 292 1.57 -11.86 21.21
N TYR A 293 1.73 -11.29 20.01
CA TYR A 293 2.21 -9.92 19.81
C TYR A 293 1.37 -9.24 18.73
N VAL A 294 0.78 -8.09 19.06
CA VAL A 294 -0.04 -7.29 18.15
C VAL A 294 0.72 -6.03 17.75
N LEU A 295 0.84 -5.78 16.44
CA LEU A 295 1.43 -4.54 15.94
C LEU A 295 0.60 -3.33 16.40
N PRO A 296 1.21 -2.19 16.76
CA PRO A 296 0.47 -1.03 17.29
C PRO A 296 -0.68 -0.55 16.38
N ASP A 297 -0.45 -0.45 15.07
CA ASP A 297 -1.47 -0.05 14.11
C ASP A 297 -2.62 -1.07 14.00
N ALA A 298 -2.27 -2.35 14.12
CA ALA A 298 -3.20 -3.48 14.09
C ALA A 298 -4.08 -3.48 15.35
N ALA A 299 -3.47 -3.23 16.51
CA ALA A 299 -4.18 -3.05 17.77
C ALA A 299 -5.13 -1.86 17.68
N LEU A 300 -4.67 -0.68 17.22
CA LEU A 300 -5.52 0.50 17.08
C LEU A 300 -6.77 0.21 16.23
N LYS A 301 -6.58 -0.43 15.07
CA LYS A 301 -7.69 -0.80 14.17
C LYS A 301 -8.66 -1.81 14.80
N ALA A 302 -8.15 -2.80 15.52
CA ALA A 302 -8.98 -3.75 16.25
C ALA A 302 -9.82 -3.06 17.34
N LEU A 303 -9.22 -2.11 18.08
CA LEU A 303 -9.92 -1.36 19.12
C LEU A 303 -10.99 -0.42 18.53
N GLU A 304 -10.71 0.24 17.41
CA GLU A 304 -11.69 1.06 16.66
C GLU A 304 -12.89 0.22 16.23
N ALA A 305 -12.67 -0.99 15.71
CA ALA A 305 -13.74 -1.90 15.29
C ALA A 305 -14.63 -2.31 16.48
N LEU A 306 -14.01 -2.65 17.62
CA LEU A 306 -14.73 -3.00 18.85
C LEU A 306 -15.57 -1.85 19.37
N LYS A 307 -14.99 -0.64 19.42
CA LYS A 307 -15.70 0.58 19.83
C LYS A 307 -16.94 0.80 18.95
N ARG A 308 -16.78 0.76 17.63
CA ARG A 308 -17.88 0.97 16.67
C ARG A 308 -18.99 -0.07 16.84
N TYR A 309 -18.64 -1.34 17.06
CA TYR A 309 -19.63 -2.38 17.35
C TYR A 309 -20.41 -2.11 18.65
N THR A 310 -19.73 -1.67 19.71
CA THR A 310 -20.41 -1.35 20.98
C THR A 310 -21.36 -0.16 20.86
N GLU A 311 -20.98 0.86 20.09
CA GLU A 311 -21.83 2.03 19.82
C GLU A 311 -23.11 1.62 19.07
N VAL A 312 -22.98 0.88 17.96
CA VAL A 312 -24.13 0.41 17.17
C VAL A 312 -25.02 -0.54 17.99
N SER A 313 -24.43 -1.49 18.72
CA SER A 313 -25.16 -2.46 19.54
C SER A 313 -25.89 -1.83 20.74
N ASN A 314 -25.50 -0.63 21.16
CA ASN A 314 -26.17 0.13 22.21
C ASN A 314 -27.35 0.94 21.66
N VAL A 315 -27.25 1.44 20.42
CA VAL A 315 -28.37 2.08 19.70
C VAL A 315 -29.45 1.04 19.39
N GLU A 316 -29.07 -0.13 18.84
CA GLU A 316 -30.02 -1.20 18.55
C GLU A 316 -30.76 -1.69 19.81
N LYS A 317 -30.06 -1.76 20.96
CA LYS A 317 -30.66 -2.07 22.27
C LYS A 317 -31.74 -1.06 22.71
N ALA A 318 -31.60 0.20 22.32
CA ALA A 318 -32.53 1.25 22.67
C ALA A 318 -33.77 1.24 21.76
N GLU A 319 -33.62 0.76 20.52
CA GLU A 319 -34.65 0.84 19.49
C GLU A 319 -35.48 -0.45 19.35
N GLU A 320 -34.87 -1.63 19.47
CA GLU A 320 -35.59 -2.89 19.34
C GLU A 320 -35.04 -3.91 20.34
N GLY A 321 -35.93 -4.59 21.08
CA GLY A 321 -35.59 -5.68 22.00
C GLY A 321 -35.06 -6.94 21.29
N TYR A 322 -34.08 -6.79 20.40
CA TYR A 322 -33.60 -7.82 19.48
C TYR A 322 -32.59 -8.75 20.14
N ASN A 323 -32.80 -10.04 19.87
CA ASN A 323 -32.24 -11.16 20.60
C ASN A 323 -31.14 -11.83 19.75
N ASN A 324 -29.93 -11.24 19.73
CA ASN A 324 -28.73 -11.86 19.14
C ASN A 324 -27.69 -12.12 20.24
N ASN A 325 -28.09 -12.93 21.23
CA ASN A 325 -27.43 -13.01 22.53
C ASN A 325 -26.10 -13.76 22.53
N ASP A 326 -25.88 -14.74 21.64
CA ASP A 326 -24.74 -15.65 21.81
C ASP A 326 -23.41 -15.04 21.36
N THR A 327 -23.32 -14.49 20.15
CA THR A 327 -22.09 -13.81 19.70
C THR A 327 -21.85 -12.49 20.42
N ARG A 328 -22.92 -11.82 20.86
CA ARG A 328 -22.80 -10.64 21.73
C ARG A 328 -22.18 -11.01 23.07
N ARG A 329 -22.69 -12.06 23.74
CA ARG A 329 -22.12 -12.56 25.00
C ARG A 329 -20.68 -13.02 24.82
N GLU A 330 -20.37 -13.62 23.67
CA GLU A 330 -19.02 -14.02 23.32
C GLU A 330 -18.09 -12.80 23.23
N LEU A 331 -18.46 -11.76 22.47
CA LEU A 331 -17.70 -10.51 22.36
C LEU A 331 -17.59 -9.77 23.70
N GLU A 332 -18.68 -9.68 24.49
CA GLU A 332 -18.68 -9.07 25.83
C GLU A 332 -17.77 -9.84 26.81
N SER A 333 -17.74 -11.17 26.71
CA SER A 333 -16.81 -12.03 27.45
C SER A 333 -15.35 -11.74 27.06
N TYR A 334 -15.07 -11.56 25.76
CA TYR A 334 -13.74 -11.19 25.30
C TYR A 334 -13.31 -9.79 25.73
N ILE A 335 -14.18 -8.78 25.63
CA ILE A 335 -13.91 -7.42 26.13
C ILE A 335 -13.62 -7.43 27.64
N THR A 336 -14.34 -8.27 28.39
CA THR A 336 -14.10 -8.44 29.82
C THR A 336 -12.72 -9.06 30.10
N LYS A 337 -12.32 -10.08 29.33
CA LYS A 337 -10.98 -10.69 29.43
C LYS A 337 -9.86 -9.72 29.05
N LEU A 338 -10.05 -8.89 28.02
CA LEU A 338 -9.10 -7.84 27.65
C LEU A 338 -8.90 -6.85 28.79
N SER A 339 -9.98 -6.43 29.43
CA SER A 339 -9.93 -5.54 30.61
C SER A 339 -9.13 -6.13 31.77
N GLN A 340 -9.15 -7.46 31.95
CA GLN A 340 -8.40 -8.16 33.02
C GLN A 340 -6.90 -8.30 32.71
N ARG A 341 -6.50 -8.25 31.43
CA ARG A 341 -5.08 -8.36 30.99
C ARG A 341 -4.29 -7.05 31.07
N GLY A 342 -4.76 -6.06 31.83
CA GLY A 342 -4.04 -4.79 32.03
C GLY A 342 -4.37 -3.70 31.00
N TYR A 343 -5.30 -3.93 30.07
CA TYR A 343 -5.87 -2.89 29.22
C TYR A 343 -6.92 -2.06 29.98
N HIS A 344 -6.67 -1.64 31.23
CA HIS A 344 -7.68 -0.99 32.06
C HIS A 344 -8.17 0.37 31.48
N LYS A 345 -7.29 1.11 30.81
CA LYS A 345 -7.65 2.34 30.06
C LYS A 345 -8.65 2.08 28.93
N PHE A 346 -8.73 0.85 28.42
CA PHE A 346 -9.66 0.46 27.35
C PHE A 346 -11.11 0.35 27.85
N LYS A 347 -11.32 -0.22 29.03
CA LYS A 347 -12.66 -0.31 29.64
C LYS A 347 -13.23 1.07 29.94
N GLU A 348 -12.39 1.96 30.49
CA GLU A 348 -12.77 3.35 30.79
C GLU A 348 -13.05 4.16 29.52
N SER A 349 -12.31 3.93 28.42
CA SER A 349 -12.49 4.63 27.14
C SER A 349 -13.69 4.16 26.30
N ILE A 350 -14.18 2.93 26.51
CA ILE A 350 -15.33 2.38 25.76
C ILE A 350 -16.62 2.46 26.58
N MET A 351 -16.55 2.33 27.91
CA MET A 351 -17.72 2.38 28.78
C MET A 351 -17.96 3.73 29.45
N GLY A 352 -16.99 4.63 29.44
CA GLY A 352 -17.12 5.99 29.96
C GLY A 352 -16.97 6.99 28.83
N ASP A 353 -17.94 7.89 28.69
CA ASP A 353 -17.90 9.04 27.80
C ASP A 353 -16.53 9.76 27.88
N ILE A 354 -15.67 9.57 26.88
CA ILE A 354 -14.49 10.43 26.69
C ILE A 354 -14.92 11.60 25.82
N THR A 355 -15.13 12.72 26.50
CA THR A 355 -15.19 14.06 25.92
C THR A 355 -13.92 14.36 25.13
N LEU A 356 -14.13 14.92 23.94
CA LEU A 356 -13.19 15.10 22.83
C LEU A 356 -12.11 16.19 23.04
N GLU A 357 -11.62 16.42 24.26
CA GLU A 357 -10.79 17.61 24.55
C GLU A 357 -9.28 17.37 24.81
N LYS A 358 -8.74 16.14 24.74
CA LYS A 358 -7.28 15.94 24.82
C LYS A 358 -6.74 14.79 23.96
N ILE A 359 -6.72 15.03 22.64
CA ILE A 359 -5.64 14.68 21.70
C ILE A 359 -5.43 15.96 20.87
#